data_AF-A0A529L1K4-F1
#
_entry.id   AF-A0A529L1K4-F1
#
_cell.length_a   1.000
_cell.length_b   1.000
_cell.length_c   1.000
_cell.angle_alpha   90.00
_cell.angle_beta   90.00
_cell.angle_gamma   90.00
#
_symmetry.space_group_name_H-M   'P 1'
#
loop_
_entity.id
_entity.type
_entity.pdbx_description
1 polymer ?
#
loop_
_entity_poly.entity_id
_entity_poly.type
_entity_poly.pdbx_seq_one_letter_code
_entity_poly.pdbx_strand_id
1 'polypeptide(L)'
;MTTAVTLQVTSFHDGPWGGGVLLGLGTDGGRETLRARIPGRVLPRRPVPGELWRVTGSLGAYPVRDPRTGSVEEVEHIDAAWAAPAMPRGAAIRRWIARNPAIPGVGEGYAERLWEAFGGRLYDLIRTRDVEALAEVLDRPKAAAIV
;
A
#
# COMPACT_ATOMS: atom_id res chain seq x y z
N MET A 1 -10.15 -10.28 -19.25
CA MET A 1 -10.65 -10.57 -17.89
C MET A 1 -10.13 -9.49 -16.96
N THR A 2 -11.00 -8.80 -16.22
CA THR A 2 -10.59 -7.76 -15.26
C THR A 2 -10.38 -8.40 -13.90
N THR A 3 -9.21 -8.16 -13.29
CA THR A 3 -8.86 -8.60 -11.94
C THR A 3 -8.76 -7.41 -11.00
N ALA A 4 -9.03 -7.63 -9.72
CA ALA A 4 -8.84 -6.66 -8.65
C ALA A 4 -8.09 -7.35 -7.51
N VAL A 5 -6.96 -6.77 -7.12
CA VAL A 5 -6.09 -7.32 -6.08
C VAL A 5 -5.69 -6.25 -5.07
N THR A 6 -5.49 -6.67 -3.83
CA THR A 6 -4.76 -5.88 -2.84
C THR A 6 -3.37 -6.47 -2.66
N LEU A 7 -2.36 -5.61 -2.69
CA LEU A 7 -0.96 -6.02 -2.57
C LEU A 7 -0.19 -5.12 -1.61
N GLN A 8 0.68 -5.74 -0.81
CA GLN A 8 1.63 -5.02 0.01
C GLN A 8 2.87 -4.68 -0.83
N VAL A 9 3.14 -3.40 -1.01
CA VAL A 9 4.25 -2.90 -1.82
C VAL A 9 5.58 -3.41 -1.26
N THR A 10 6.38 -4.06 -2.09
CA THR A 10 7.78 -4.39 -1.80
C THR A 10 8.71 -3.40 -2.49
N SER A 11 8.42 -3.04 -3.74
CA SER A 11 9.15 -2.00 -4.47
C SER A 11 8.29 -1.31 -5.52
N PHE A 12 8.74 -0.13 -5.96
CA PHE A 12 8.17 0.58 -7.10
C PHE A 12 9.30 1.09 -7.99
N HIS A 13 9.21 0.81 -9.28
CA HIS A 13 10.17 1.22 -10.30
C HIS A 13 9.51 2.16 -11.28
N ASP A 14 10.03 3.38 -11.36
CA ASP A 14 9.55 4.41 -12.27
C ASP A 14 9.76 3.98 -13.73
N GLY A 15 8.72 4.13 -14.55
CA GLY A 15 8.75 3.83 -15.97
C GLY A 15 8.77 5.13 -16.80
N PRO A 16 9.29 5.09 -18.04
CA PRO A 16 9.43 6.28 -18.89
C PRO A 16 8.09 6.91 -19.33
N TRP A 17 6.94 6.27 -19.04
CA TRP A 17 5.59 6.70 -19.42
C TRP A 17 4.85 7.47 -18.32
N GLY A 18 5.58 8.08 -17.37
CA GLY A 18 5.01 8.86 -16.26
C GLY A 18 4.30 8.03 -15.19
N GLY A 19 4.43 6.70 -15.26
CA GLY A 19 3.94 5.76 -14.25
C GLY A 19 5.06 4.82 -13.84
N GLY A 20 4.75 3.57 -13.52
CA GLY A 20 5.78 2.60 -13.16
C GLY A 20 5.29 1.19 -12.97
N VAL A 21 6.18 0.33 -12.48
CA VAL A 21 5.88 -1.05 -12.10
C VAL A 21 5.93 -1.16 -10.59
N LEU A 22 4.80 -1.54 -10.01
CA LEU A 22 4.65 -1.83 -8.59
C LEU A 22 4.83 -3.34 -8.40
N LEU A 23 5.81 -3.75 -7.59
CA LEU A 23 5.93 -5.12 -7.10
C LEU A 23 5.40 -5.21 -5.67
N GLY A 24 4.64 -6.25 -5.40
CA GLY A 24 4.12 -6.47 -4.06
C GLY A 24 3.72 -7.90 -3.82
N LEU A 25 3.47 -8.21 -2.56
CA LEU A 25 2.91 -9.49 -2.15
C LEU A 25 1.38 -9.38 -2.17
N GLY A 26 0.70 -10.33 -2.80
CA GLY A 26 -0.75 -10.46 -2.67
C GLY A 26 -1.16 -10.55 -1.21
N THR A 27 -2.32 -9.99 -0.87
CA THR A 27 -2.93 -10.16 0.46
C THR A 27 -4.20 -11.00 0.42
N ASP A 28 -4.73 -11.26 -0.77
CA ASP A 28 -6.00 -11.93 -1.00
C ASP A 28 -5.73 -13.39 -1.41
N GLY A 29 -5.74 -14.32 -0.45
CA GLY A 29 -5.65 -15.76 -0.74
C GLY A 29 -4.24 -16.37 -0.87
N GLY A 30 -3.18 -15.58 -0.81
CA GLY A 30 -1.78 -16.05 -0.87
C GLY A 30 -0.76 -14.94 -0.66
N ARG A 31 0.53 -15.30 -0.55
CA ARG A 31 1.68 -14.37 -0.52
C ARG A 31 2.48 -14.41 -1.83
N GLU A 32 1.82 -14.66 -2.95
CA GLU A 32 2.51 -14.63 -4.24
C GLU A 32 3.04 -13.22 -4.55
N THR A 33 4.13 -13.18 -5.32
CA THR A 33 4.65 -11.92 -5.84
C THR A 33 3.82 -11.50 -7.05
N LEU A 34 3.17 -10.36 -6.94
CA LEU A 34 2.38 -9.73 -7.99
C LEU A 34 3.13 -8.53 -8.56
N ARG A 35 2.88 -8.24 -9.83
CA ARG A 35 3.41 -7.06 -10.53
C ARG A 35 2.27 -6.31 -11.17
N ALA A 36 2.24 -4.99 -10.98
CA ALA A 36 1.26 -4.12 -11.60
C ALA A 36 1.98 -3.03 -12.40
N ARG A 37 1.65 -2.91 -13.68
CA ARG A 37 2.04 -1.78 -14.52
C ARG A 37 1.01 -0.68 -14.35
N ILE A 38 1.39 0.40 -13.66
CA ILE A 38 0.50 1.51 -13.32
C ILE A 38 0.83 2.71 -14.20
N PRO A 39 -0.05 3.13 -15.12
CA PRO A 39 0.17 4.34 -15.91
C PRO A 39 0.01 5.60 -15.04
N GLY A 40 0.75 6.67 -15.37
CA GLY A 40 0.76 7.90 -14.56
C GLY A 40 -0.62 8.51 -14.30
N ARG A 41 -1.52 8.42 -15.28
CA ARG A 41 -2.90 8.94 -15.17
C ARG A 41 -3.74 8.29 -14.07
N VAL A 42 -3.36 7.10 -13.59
CA VAL A 42 -4.04 6.39 -12.48
C VAL A 42 -3.14 6.18 -11.27
N LEU A 43 -1.96 6.84 -11.25
CA LEU A 43 -1.02 6.78 -10.15
C LEU A 43 -1.15 8.07 -9.31
N PRO A 44 -1.90 8.07 -8.20
CA PRO A 44 -2.14 9.29 -7.42
C PRO A 44 -0.88 9.83 -6.75
N ARG A 45 0.04 8.92 -6.38
CA ARG A 45 1.36 9.24 -5.84
C ARG A 45 2.29 8.04 -5.97
N ARG A 46 3.57 8.24 -5.69
CA ARG A 46 4.55 7.16 -5.62
C ARG A 46 4.19 6.18 -4.48
N PRO A 47 4.08 4.86 -4.75
CA PRO A 47 3.93 3.84 -3.72
C PRO A 47 5.19 3.73 -2.86
N VAL A 48 5.00 3.48 -1.57
CA VAL A 48 6.09 3.30 -0.59
C VAL A 48 6.12 1.85 -0.12
N PRO A 49 7.31 1.23 0.02
CA PRO A 49 7.41 -0.12 0.57
C PRO A 49 6.68 -0.26 1.91
N GLY A 50 5.92 -1.36 2.05
CA GLY A 50 5.12 -1.68 3.23
C GLY A 50 3.66 -1.21 3.14
N GLU A 51 3.32 -0.27 2.26
CA GLU A 51 1.93 0.17 2.04
C GLU A 51 1.09 -0.92 1.40
N LEU A 52 -0.22 -0.89 1.65
CA LEU A 52 -1.17 -1.65 0.85
C LEU A 52 -1.67 -0.79 -0.30
N TRP A 53 -1.75 -1.40 -1.47
CA TRP A 53 -2.30 -0.78 -2.67
C TRP A 53 -3.34 -1.70 -3.28
N ARG A 54 -4.48 -1.12 -3.66
CA ARG A 54 -5.50 -1.83 -4.43
C ARG A 54 -5.31 -1.47 -5.90
N VAL A 55 -5.22 -2.49 -6.74
CA VAL A 55 -5.05 -2.35 -8.18
C VAL A 55 -6.16 -3.10 -8.89
N THR A 56 -6.73 -2.49 -9.92
CA THR A 56 -7.73 -3.12 -10.78
C THR A 56 -7.31 -2.95 -12.24
N GLY A 57 -7.40 -4.01 -13.02
CA GLY A 57 -6.85 -4.02 -14.38
C GLY A 57 -7.02 -5.35 -15.09
N SER A 58 -6.40 -5.48 -16.26
CA SER A 58 -6.33 -6.74 -17.01
C SER A 58 -4.98 -7.42 -16.79
N LEU A 59 -4.95 -8.74 -16.80
CA LEU A 59 -3.70 -9.49 -16.85
C LEU A 59 -3.11 -9.43 -18.26
N GLY A 60 -1.80 -9.18 -18.36
CA GLY A 60 -1.01 -9.24 -19.58
C GLY A 60 0.34 -9.91 -19.31
N ALA A 61 0.78 -10.76 -20.22
CA ALA A 61 2.10 -11.38 -20.17
C ALA A 61 3.12 -10.50 -20.91
N TYR A 62 4.29 -10.31 -20.30
CA TYR A 62 5.34 -9.49 -20.86
C TYR A 62 6.68 -10.22 -20.81
N PRO A 63 7.48 -10.16 -21.90
CA PRO A 63 8.84 -10.68 -21.89
C PRO A 63 9.71 -9.80 -20.98
N VAL A 64 10.27 -10.39 -19.94
CA VAL A 64 11.23 -9.77 -19.02
C VAL A 64 12.57 -10.45 -19.17
N ARG A 65 13.61 -9.66 -19.46
CA ARG A 65 14.98 -10.16 -19.57
C ARG A 65 15.66 -10.15 -18.21
N ASP A 66 16.18 -11.30 -17.78
CA ASP A 66 17.07 -11.39 -16.63
C ASP A 66 18.42 -10.73 -17.01
N PRO A 67 18.85 -9.66 -16.30
CA PRO A 67 20.09 -8.97 -16.62
C PRO A 67 21.36 -9.78 -16.31
N ARG A 68 21.26 -10.80 -15.45
CA ARG A 68 22.37 -11.63 -14.98
C ARG A 68 22.61 -12.84 -15.88
N THR A 69 21.55 -13.47 -16.38
CA THR A 69 21.63 -14.67 -17.24
C THR A 69 21.37 -14.35 -18.72
N GLY A 70 20.68 -13.25 -19.00
CA GLY A 70 20.23 -12.87 -20.33
C GLY A 70 19.01 -13.66 -20.83
N SER A 71 18.45 -14.57 -20.03
CA SER A 71 17.24 -15.30 -20.39
C SER A 71 16.03 -14.38 -20.42
N VAL A 72 15.07 -14.68 -21.29
CA VAL A 72 13.78 -13.98 -21.36
C VAL A 72 12.71 -14.89 -20.80
N GLU A 73 11.94 -14.39 -19.85
CA GLU A 73 10.80 -15.08 -19.25
C GLU A 73 9.53 -14.26 -19.47
N GLU A 74 8.43 -14.94 -19.78
CA GLU A 74 7.10 -14.31 -19.80
C GLU A 74 6.60 -14.13 -18.38
N VAL A 75 6.43 -12.88 -17.97
CA VAL A 75 5.95 -12.54 -16.62
C VAL A 75 4.61 -11.83 -16.70
N GLU A 76 3.65 -12.29 -15.90
CA GLU A 76 2.34 -11.68 -15.80
C GLU A 76 2.38 -10.38 -15.02
N HIS A 77 1.85 -9.32 -15.63
CA HIS A 77 1.58 -8.04 -15.00
C HIS A 77 0.09 -7.74 -15.03
N ILE A 78 -0.38 -7.00 -14.03
CA ILE A 78 -1.68 -6.34 -14.06
C ILE A 78 -1.51 -4.98 -14.73
N ASP A 79 -2.09 -4.80 -15.90
CA ASP A 79 -2.20 -3.51 -16.56
C ASP A 79 -3.30 -2.69 -15.89
N ALA A 80 -2.88 -1.75 -15.03
CA ALA A 80 -3.79 -1.05 -14.15
C ALA A 80 -4.69 -0.08 -14.93
N ALA A 81 -6.00 -0.29 -14.81
CA ALA A 81 -7.03 0.68 -15.16
C ALA A 81 -7.37 1.61 -13.99
N TRP A 82 -7.06 1.21 -12.76
CA TRP A 82 -7.21 2.00 -11.54
C TRP A 82 -6.24 1.51 -10.46
N ALA A 83 -5.67 2.44 -9.68
CA ALA A 83 -4.83 2.12 -8.54
C ALA A 83 -4.97 3.17 -7.43
N ALA A 84 -5.02 2.73 -6.18
CA ALA A 84 -4.99 3.64 -5.04
C ALA A 84 -4.37 2.97 -3.80
N PRO A 85 -3.79 3.76 -2.87
CA PRO A 85 -3.48 3.27 -1.53
C PRO A 85 -4.71 2.67 -0.89
N ALA A 86 -4.56 1.48 -0.30
CA ALA A 86 -5.59 0.79 0.44
C ALA A 86 -5.33 0.92 1.94
N MET A 87 -6.38 1.12 2.72
CA MET A 87 -6.28 1.13 4.18
C MET A 87 -5.97 -0.29 4.68
N PRO A 88 -4.88 -0.50 5.44
CA PRO A 88 -4.62 -1.77 6.09
C PRO A 88 -5.75 -2.13 7.06
N ARG A 89 -6.06 -3.42 7.20
CA ARG A 89 -7.12 -3.92 8.10
C ARG A 89 -6.59 -4.83 9.20
N GLY A 90 -7.34 -4.90 10.30
CA GLY A 90 -7.03 -5.68 11.49
C GLY A 90 -5.64 -5.40 12.04
N ALA A 91 -4.86 -6.44 12.33
CA ALA A 91 -3.50 -6.28 12.84
C ALA A 91 -2.56 -5.49 11.91
N ALA A 92 -2.88 -5.36 10.61
CA ALA A 92 -2.06 -4.61 9.68
C ALA A 92 -2.14 -3.09 9.88
N ILE A 93 -3.25 -2.54 10.38
CA ILE A 93 -3.33 -1.08 10.64
C ILE A 93 -2.36 -0.66 11.74
N ARG A 94 -2.25 -1.46 12.81
CA ARG A 94 -1.29 -1.21 13.89
C ARG A 94 0.15 -1.21 13.38
N ARG A 95 0.52 -2.21 12.56
CA ARG A 95 1.86 -2.28 11.96
C ARG A 95 2.14 -1.11 11.02
N TRP A 96 1.15 -0.68 10.23
CA TRP A 96 1.32 0.46 9.34
C TRP A 96 1.54 1.74 10.14
N ILE A 97 0.71 2.02 11.16
CA ILE A 97 0.89 3.18 12.04
C ILE A 97 2.29 3.16 12.67
N ALA A 98 2.71 2.00 13.21
CA ALA A 98 3.96 1.86 13.95
C ALA A 98 5.24 1.96 13.09
N ARG A 99 5.14 1.69 11.79
CA ARG A 99 6.31 1.55 10.89
C ARG A 99 6.34 2.54 9.75
N ASN A 100 5.30 3.35 9.58
CA ASN A 100 5.26 4.36 8.53
C ASN A 100 6.19 5.54 8.88
N PRO A 101 7.24 5.81 8.08
CA PRO A 101 8.16 6.92 8.34
C PRO A 101 7.49 8.30 8.36
N ALA A 102 6.30 8.44 7.73
CA ALA A 102 5.51 9.66 7.76
C ALA A 102 4.85 9.93 9.14
N ILE A 103 4.86 8.96 10.05
CA ILE A 103 4.23 9.04 11.37
C ILE A 103 5.32 8.96 12.47
N PRO A 104 6.19 9.98 12.57
CA PRO A 104 7.34 9.92 13.47
C PRO A 104 6.92 9.85 14.94
N GLY A 105 7.57 8.97 15.69
CA GLY A 105 7.37 8.85 17.14
C GLY A 105 6.05 8.19 17.55
N VAL A 106 5.39 7.46 16.65
CA VAL A 106 4.29 6.54 16.96
C VAL A 106 4.78 5.12 16.69
N GLY A 107 5.26 4.45 17.73
CA GLY A 107 5.73 3.06 17.66
C GLY A 107 4.63 2.03 17.98
N GLU A 108 5.01 0.75 18.10
CA GLU A 108 4.06 -0.36 18.33
C GLU A 108 3.16 -0.15 19.56
N GLY A 109 3.69 0.38 20.68
CA GLY A 109 2.90 0.64 21.88
C GLY A 109 1.80 1.69 21.69
N TYR A 110 2.06 2.76 20.93
CA TYR A 110 1.04 3.76 20.62
C TYR A 110 0.01 3.24 19.61
N ALA A 111 0.48 2.46 18.62
CA ALA A 111 -0.40 1.82 17.66
C ALA A 111 -1.36 0.81 18.32
N GLU A 112 -0.88 0.08 19.34
CA GLU A 112 -1.73 -0.81 20.14
C GLU A 112 -2.75 -0.02 20.97
N ARG A 113 -2.32 1.04 21.67
CA ARG A 113 -3.24 1.91 22.44
C ARG A 113 -4.35 2.51 21.58
N LEU A 114 -4.04 2.95 20.36
CA LEU A 114 -5.07 3.41 19.41
C LEU A 114 -6.07 2.32 19.05
N TRP A 115 -5.58 1.09 18.85
CA TRP A 115 -6.44 -0.04 18.52
C TRP A 115 -7.31 -0.48 19.69
N GLU A 116 -6.77 -0.48 20.91
CA GLU A 116 -7.53 -0.76 22.13
C GLU A 116 -8.63 0.29 22.37
N ALA A 117 -8.33 1.58 22.12
CA ALA A 117 -9.28 2.67 22.32
C ALA A 117 -10.39 2.72 21.26
N PHE A 118 -10.06 2.48 19.99
CA PHE A 118 -10.97 2.74 18.88
C PHE A 118 -11.41 1.48 18.12
N GLY A 119 -10.61 0.42 18.15
CA GLY A 119 -10.84 -0.80 17.39
C GLY A 119 -11.18 -0.51 15.92
N GLY A 120 -12.32 -1.04 15.46
CA GLY A 120 -12.81 -0.79 14.11
C GLY A 120 -13.13 0.68 13.80
N ARG A 121 -13.48 1.51 14.80
CA ARG A 121 -13.76 2.93 14.57
C ARG A 121 -12.53 3.72 14.13
N LEU A 122 -11.32 3.19 14.37
CA LEU A 122 -10.07 3.80 13.95
C LEU A 122 -10.05 4.08 12.43
N TYR A 123 -10.67 3.22 11.62
CA TYR A 123 -10.76 3.43 10.18
C TYR A 123 -11.55 4.68 9.81
N ASP A 124 -12.66 4.93 10.51
CA ASP A 124 -13.48 6.11 10.26
C ASP A 124 -12.79 7.37 10.72
N LEU A 125 -12.15 7.37 11.89
CA LEU A 125 -11.39 8.51 12.39
C LEU A 125 -10.26 8.91 11.42
N ILE A 126 -9.54 7.93 10.87
CA ILE A 126 -8.51 8.19 9.87
C ILE A 126 -9.14 8.75 8.58
N ARG A 127 -10.23 8.14 8.10
CA ARG A 127 -10.92 8.55 6.88
C ARG A 127 -11.50 9.97 6.98
N THR A 128 -12.04 10.36 8.14
CA THR A 128 -12.60 11.68 8.38
C THR A 128 -11.56 12.70 8.86
N ARG A 129 -10.29 12.28 8.98
CA ARG A 129 -9.18 13.07 9.50
C ARG A 129 -9.49 13.70 10.85
N ASP A 130 -10.11 12.93 11.75
CA ASP A 130 -10.51 13.40 13.08
C ASP A 130 -9.30 13.45 14.04
N VAL A 131 -8.55 14.53 13.93
CA VAL A 131 -7.33 14.77 14.72
C VAL A 131 -7.66 14.88 16.22
N GLU A 132 -8.80 15.47 16.57
CA GLU A 132 -9.15 15.68 17.98
C GLU A 132 -9.42 14.36 18.68
N ALA A 133 -10.19 13.46 18.06
CA ALA A 133 -10.43 12.13 18.61
C ALA A 133 -9.12 11.33 18.74
N LEU A 134 -8.26 11.36 17.71
CA LEU A 134 -6.96 10.68 17.76
C LEU A 134 -6.04 11.27 18.84
N ALA A 135 -6.16 12.57 19.12
CA ALA A 135 -5.39 13.28 20.14
C ALA A 135 -5.83 12.97 21.58
N GLU A 136 -6.94 12.26 21.79
CA GLU A 136 -7.30 11.74 23.12
C GLU A 136 -6.33 10.62 23.57
N VAL A 137 -5.71 9.92 22.63
CA VAL A 137 -4.78 8.81 22.89
C VAL A 137 -3.32 9.22 22.67
N LEU A 138 -3.08 10.14 21.73
CA LEU A 138 -1.77 10.61 21.32
C LEU A 138 -1.61 12.12 21.53
N ASP A 139 -0.38 12.62 21.61
CA ASP A 139 -0.18 14.06 21.48
C ASP A 139 -0.64 14.54 20.10
N ARG A 140 -1.26 15.73 20.04
CA ARG A 140 -1.84 16.31 18.82
C ARG A 140 -0.91 16.29 17.58
N PRO A 141 0.41 16.55 17.67
CA PRO A 141 1.29 16.44 16.50
C PRO A 141 1.37 15.02 15.93
N LYS A 142 1.32 14.00 16.78
CA LYS A 142 1.33 12.59 16.38
C LYS A 142 0.01 12.19 15.75
N ALA A 143 -1.10 12.64 16.34
CA ALA A 143 -2.44 12.44 15.78
C ALA A 143 -2.57 13.04 14.36
N ALA A 144 -2.08 14.26 14.16
CA ALA A 144 -2.07 14.92 12.86
C ALA A 144 -1.21 14.21 11.81
N ALA A 145 -0.13 13.51 12.23
CA ALA A 145 0.72 12.77 11.30
C ALA A 145 0.07 11.48 10.75
N ILE A 146 -0.96 10.94 11.43
CA ILE A 146 -1.67 9.73 10.99
C ILE A 146 -2.61 10.00 9.81
N VAL A 147 -3.12 11.23 9.68
CA VAL A 147 -4.26 11.57 8.80
C VAL A 147 -3.98 12.64 7.75
#